data_AF-A0A656Z712-F1
#
_entry.id   AF-A0A656Z712-F1
#
_cell.length_a   1.000
_cell.length_b   1.000
_cell.length_c   1.000
_cell.angle_alpha   90.00
_cell.angle_beta   90.00
_cell.angle_gamma   90.00
#
_symmetry.space_group_name_H-M   'P 1'
#
loop_
_entity.id
_entity.type
_entity.pdbx_description
1 polymer ?
#
loop_
_entity_poly.entity_id
_entity_poly.type
_entity_poly.pdbx_seq_one_letter_code
_entity_poly.pdbx_strand_id
1 'polypeptide(L)'
;MAISGTITVLTPTGTLGYGFGAEALARGMALGPQVIAVDAGSTDPGPSYLGSNEPLVSDFGIRRELRQLITAAHQAGIPVIVGSAGAPHRAQVDRTVALVRDIVAELGIRRKLAFIYSDIPIERAKAAVRAGEIIDFEVARR
;
A
#
# COMPACT_ATOMS: atom_id res chain seq x y z
N MET A 1 -12.46 -20.16 12.61
CA MET A 1 -13.05 -19.12 13.48
C MET A 1 -14.10 -18.40 12.67
N ALA A 2 -15.36 -18.43 13.11
CA ALA A 2 -16.40 -17.61 12.50
C ALA A 2 -16.04 -16.13 12.73
N ILE A 3 -15.95 -15.34 11.65
CA ILE A 3 -15.90 -13.88 11.76
C ILE A 3 -17.34 -13.46 12.04
N SER A 4 -17.73 -13.51 13.30
CA SER A 4 -19.02 -12.99 13.77
C SER A 4 -18.73 -11.74 14.60
N GLY A 5 -18.63 -10.60 13.92
CA GLY A 5 -18.37 -9.30 14.54
C GLY A 5 -17.85 -8.24 13.57
N THR A 6 -17.82 -6.99 14.05
CA THR A 6 -17.20 -5.84 13.37
C THR A 6 -15.67 -5.97 13.38
N ILE A 7 -15.00 -5.56 12.30
CA ILE A 7 -13.54 -5.41 12.24
C ILE A 7 -13.21 -3.92 12.39
N THR A 8 -12.42 -3.59 13.39
CA THR A 8 -11.82 -2.28 13.63
C THR A 8 -10.48 -2.20 12.91
N VAL A 9 -10.38 -1.27 11.97
CA VAL A 9 -9.19 -1.01 11.15
C VAL A 9 -8.55 0.29 11.63
N LEU A 10 -7.23 0.28 11.86
CA LEU A 10 -6.46 1.50 12.07
C LEU A 10 -5.79 1.93 10.76
N THR A 11 -6.09 3.14 10.31
CA THR A 11 -5.52 3.76 9.10
C THR A 11 -4.75 5.03 9.46
N PRO A 12 -3.48 4.93 9.88
CA PRO A 12 -2.73 6.06 10.41
C PRO A 12 -2.27 7.07 9.35
N THR A 13 -2.27 6.68 8.07
CA THR A 13 -1.97 7.55 6.91
C THR A 13 -2.85 7.17 5.72
N GLY A 14 -3.13 8.14 4.84
CA GLY A 14 -3.80 7.90 3.56
C GLY A 14 -2.86 7.42 2.45
N THR A 15 -1.58 7.81 2.51
CA THR A 15 -0.53 7.37 1.58
C THR A 15 0.76 7.10 2.34
N LEU A 16 1.30 5.90 2.19
CA LEU A 16 2.53 5.46 2.84
C LEU A 16 3.68 6.40 2.49
N GLY A 17 4.33 6.92 3.53
CA GLY A 17 5.47 7.84 3.43
C GLY A 17 5.11 9.33 3.53
N TYR A 18 3.84 9.70 3.67
CA TYR A 18 3.41 11.10 3.89
C TYR A 18 3.55 11.56 5.35
N GLY A 19 3.69 10.62 6.28
CA GLY A 19 3.90 10.82 7.69
C GLY A 19 2.65 10.60 8.52
N PHE A 20 2.86 10.19 9.77
CA PHE A 20 1.88 10.26 10.84
C PHE A 20 2.59 10.55 12.16
N GLY A 21 1.86 11.07 13.15
CA GLY A 21 2.40 11.35 14.48
C GLY A 21 2.51 10.08 15.32
N ALA A 22 3.63 9.89 16.02
CA ALA A 22 3.83 8.73 16.90
C ALA A 22 2.76 8.66 18.00
N GLU A 23 2.36 9.80 18.57
CA GLU A 23 1.26 9.86 19.54
C GLU A 23 -0.09 9.47 18.94
N ALA A 24 -0.35 9.84 17.69
CA ALA A 24 -1.58 9.48 16.99
C ALA A 24 -1.64 7.97 16.75
N LEU A 25 -0.52 7.36 16.32
CA LEU A 25 -0.39 5.91 16.23
C LEU A 25 -0.62 5.25 17.59
N ALA A 26 0.01 5.74 18.66
CA ALA A 26 -0.13 5.18 20.00
C ALA A 26 -1.58 5.23 20.50
N ARG A 27 -2.28 6.36 20.32
CA ARG A 27 -3.71 6.49 20.64
C ARG A 27 -4.57 5.53 19.82
N GLY A 28 -4.31 5.42 18.52
CA GLY A 28 -5.03 4.49 17.65
C GLY A 28 -4.85 3.03 18.07
N MET A 29 -3.63 2.64 18.43
CA MET A 29 -3.33 1.29 18.94
C MET A 29 -3.98 1.00 20.29
N ALA A 30 -4.11 2.01 21.16
CA ALA A 30 -4.80 1.86 22.45
C ALA A 30 -6.29 1.52 22.32
N LEU A 31 -6.90 1.73 21.15
CA LEU A 31 -8.28 1.32 20.84
C LEU A 31 -8.41 -0.17 20.48
N GLY A 32 -7.32 -0.93 20.45
CA GLY A 32 -7.33 -2.36 20.15
C GLY A 32 -7.78 -2.72 18.73
N PRO A 33 -7.21 -2.11 17.67
CA PRO A 33 -7.57 -2.47 16.29
C PRO A 33 -7.17 -3.92 15.99
N GLN A 34 -7.91 -4.59 15.09
CA GLN A 34 -7.56 -5.95 14.66
C GLN A 34 -6.67 -5.98 13.41
N VAL A 35 -6.47 -4.84 12.76
CA VAL A 35 -5.59 -4.69 11.59
C VAL A 35 -5.14 -3.24 11.44
N ILE A 36 -3.90 -3.06 11.03
CA ILE A 36 -3.42 -1.77 10.50
C ILE A 36 -3.49 -1.86 8.98
N ALA A 37 -4.18 -0.92 8.33
CA ALA A 37 -4.27 -0.86 6.88
C ALA A 37 -3.83 0.52 6.38
N VAL A 38 -3.04 0.53 5.32
CA VAL A 38 -2.55 1.75 4.66
C VAL A 38 -2.53 1.52 3.16
N ASP A 39 -2.64 2.60 2.40
CA ASP A 39 -2.40 2.60 0.96
C ASP A 39 -1.13 3.37 0.62
N ALA A 40 -0.56 3.15 -0.55
CA ALA A 40 0.59 3.90 -1.06
C ALA A 40 0.39 4.40 -2.50
N GLY A 41 -0.70 4.00 -3.18
CA GLY A 41 -0.98 4.41 -4.55
C GLY A 41 -1.68 5.77 -4.68
N SER A 42 -1.53 6.38 -5.85
CA SER A 42 -2.30 7.56 -6.29
C SER A 42 -2.29 7.64 -7.83
N THR A 43 -3.35 8.21 -8.40
CA THR A 43 -3.48 8.54 -9.84
C THR A 43 -3.25 10.02 -10.13
N ASP A 44 -3.23 10.87 -9.09
CA ASP A 44 -3.11 12.32 -9.17
C ASP A 44 -1.81 12.84 -9.83
N PRO A 45 -0.66 12.13 -9.77
CA PRO A 45 0.59 12.59 -10.38
C PRO A 45 0.58 12.67 -11.91
N GLY A 46 -0.49 12.19 -12.56
CA GLY A 46 -0.70 12.32 -13.99
C GLY A 46 0.07 11.30 -14.84
N PRO A 47 -0.14 11.31 -16.16
CA PRO A 47 0.25 10.21 -17.05
C PRO A 47 1.76 9.99 -17.16
N SER A 48 2.56 11.06 -17.08
CA SER A 48 4.03 10.95 -17.10
C SER A 48 4.52 10.09 -15.95
N TYR A 49 4.00 10.37 -14.76
CA TYR A 49 4.37 9.69 -13.53
C TYR A 49 3.90 8.23 -13.50
N LEU A 50 2.65 8.01 -13.88
CA LEU A 50 2.07 6.67 -13.95
C LEU A 50 2.79 5.79 -14.98
N GLY A 51 3.45 6.39 -15.97
CA GLY A 51 4.26 5.70 -16.99
C GLY A 51 5.75 5.57 -16.68
N SER A 52 6.31 6.33 -15.73
CA SER A 52 7.77 6.41 -15.51
C SER A 52 8.34 5.31 -14.59
N ASN A 53 7.49 4.49 -13.98
CA ASN A 53 7.86 3.50 -12.95
C ASN A 53 8.65 4.13 -11.76
N GLU A 54 8.48 5.43 -11.55
CA GLU A 54 9.07 6.13 -10.41
C GLU A 54 8.18 5.97 -9.16
N PRO A 55 8.77 5.98 -7.95
CA PRO A 55 8.03 5.86 -6.69
C PRO A 55 7.50 7.21 -6.19
N LEU A 56 6.20 7.32 -5.90
CA LEU A 56 5.57 8.62 -5.61
C LEU A 56 6.20 9.27 -4.38
N VAL A 57 6.60 8.41 -3.44
CA VAL A 57 7.21 8.78 -2.19
C VAL A 57 8.57 8.10 -2.07
N SER A 58 9.52 8.79 -1.46
CA SER A 58 10.86 8.25 -1.22
C SER A 58 10.82 6.96 -0.39
N ASP A 59 11.74 6.04 -0.70
CA ASP A 59 11.93 4.81 0.08
C ASP A 59 12.24 5.11 1.55
N PHE A 60 12.91 6.22 1.85
CA PHE A 60 13.19 6.65 3.22
C PHE A 60 11.89 6.90 4.02
N GLY A 61 10.94 7.66 3.44
CA GLY A 61 9.66 7.94 4.08
C GLY A 61 8.82 6.68 4.27
N ILE A 62 8.70 5.88 3.21
CA ILE A 62 7.99 4.60 3.23
C ILE A 62 8.57 3.67 4.29
N ARG A 63 9.89 3.49 4.31
CA ARG A 63 10.59 2.60 5.25
C ARG A 63 10.42 3.05 6.70
N ARG A 64 10.48 4.36 6.97
CA ARG A 64 10.26 4.91 8.32
C ARG A 64 8.90 4.51 8.86
N GLU A 65 7.86 4.67 8.05
CA GLU A 65 6.50 4.34 8.44
C GLU A 65 6.29 2.84 8.56
N LEU A 66 6.68 2.05 7.54
CA LEU A 66 6.60 0.59 7.60
C LEU A 66 7.25 0.05 8.85
N ARG A 67 8.42 0.58 9.25
CA ARG A 67 9.08 0.16 10.49
C ARG A 67 8.19 0.41 11.72
N GLN A 68 7.59 1.59 11.83
CA GLN A 68 6.71 1.94 12.95
C GLN A 68 5.44 1.08 12.96
N LEU A 69 4.80 0.90 11.81
CA LEU A 69 3.57 0.10 11.66
C LEU A 69 3.82 -1.38 11.94
N ILE A 70 4.89 -1.96 11.36
CA ILE A 70 5.29 -3.35 11.59
C ILE A 70 5.62 -3.58 13.07
N THR A 71 6.31 -2.64 13.73
CA THR A 71 6.64 -2.75 15.15
C THR A 71 5.37 -2.75 16.01
N ALA A 72 4.48 -1.78 15.81
CA ALA A 72 3.23 -1.68 16.57
C ALA A 72 2.31 -2.90 16.36
N ALA A 73 2.16 -3.33 15.11
CA ALA A 73 1.36 -4.49 14.76
C ALA A 73 1.95 -5.79 15.34
N HIS A 74 3.28 -5.93 15.30
CA HIS A 74 3.96 -7.08 15.89
C HIS A 74 3.72 -7.18 17.40
N GLN A 75 3.81 -6.05 18.12
CA GLN A 75 3.55 -5.97 19.56
C GLN A 75 2.09 -6.31 19.90
N ALA A 76 1.14 -5.85 19.09
CA ALA A 76 -0.28 -6.14 19.28
C ALA A 76 -0.72 -7.51 18.73
N GLY A 77 0.14 -8.22 18.00
CA GLY A 77 -0.18 -9.52 17.41
C GLY A 77 -1.17 -9.45 16.23
N ILE A 78 -1.25 -8.31 15.54
CA ILE A 78 -2.18 -8.06 14.42
C ILE A 78 -1.42 -7.92 13.08
N PRO A 79 -2.09 -8.08 11.91
CA PRO A 79 -1.47 -7.87 10.61
C PRO A 79 -1.35 -6.38 10.24
N VAL A 80 -0.38 -6.11 9.35
CA VAL A 80 -0.31 -4.88 8.54
C VAL A 80 -0.71 -5.22 7.11
N ILE A 81 -1.59 -4.43 6.51
CA ILE A 81 -1.99 -4.54 5.11
C ILE A 81 -1.59 -3.26 4.39
N VAL A 82 -0.87 -3.42 3.28
CA VAL A 82 -0.63 -2.35 2.30
C VAL A 82 -1.55 -2.62 1.12
N GLY A 83 -2.64 -1.85 0.98
CA GLY A 83 -3.69 -2.10 -0.01
C GLY A 83 -3.22 -1.91 -1.44
N SER A 84 -2.42 -0.86 -1.66
CA SER A 84 -1.77 -0.51 -2.92
C SER A 84 -0.32 -0.13 -2.67
N ALA A 85 0.59 -0.55 -3.56
CA ALA A 85 2.01 -0.22 -3.49
C ALA A 85 2.35 0.80 -4.58
N GLY A 86 2.16 2.10 -4.34
CA GLY A 86 2.58 3.15 -5.28
C GLY A 86 1.80 3.23 -6.60
N ALA A 87 2.44 3.81 -7.61
CA ALA A 87 1.93 3.92 -8.98
C ALA A 87 1.71 2.52 -9.62
N PRO A 88 0.86 2.41 -10.66
CA PRO A 88 0.48 1.12 -11.26
C PRO A 88 1.65 0.46 -12.00
N HIS A 89 2.50 -0.24 -11.26
CA HIS A 89 3.58 -1.05 -11.80
C HIS A 89 4.07 -2.10 -10.78
N ARG A 90 4.30 -3.33 -11.27
CA ARG A 90 4.84 -4.46 -10.51
C ARG A 90 6.04 -4.11 -9.63
N ALA A 91 6.94 -3.29 -10.17
CA ALA A 91 8.18 -2.92 -9.47
C ALA A 91 7.93 -2.17 -8.16
N GLN A 92 6.77 -1.52 -8.00
CA GLN A 92 6.41 -0.87 -6.74
C GLN A 92 6.08 -1.89 -5.66
N VAL A 93 5.38 -2.98 -6.00
CA VAL A 93 5.18 -4.13 -5.09
C VAL A 93 6.54 -4.73 -4.70
N ASP A 94 7.42 -4.96 -5.67
CA ASP A 94 8.75 -5.53 -5.43
C ASP A 94 9.58 -4.64 -4.49
N ARG A 95 9.53 -3.33 -4.70
CA ARG A 95 10.19 -2.31 -3.85
C ARG A 95 9.65 -2.32 -2.43
N THR A 96 8.32 -2.30 -2.24
CA THR A 96 7.72 -2.40 -0.91
C THR A 96 8.08 -3.71 -0.20
N VAL A 97 8.06 -4.84 -0.92
CA VAL A 97 8.46 -6.15 -0.39
C VAL A 97 9.92 -6.16 0.05
N ALA A 98 10.83 -5.55 -0.71
CA ALA A 98 12.23 -5.42 -0.33
C ALA A 98 12.38 -4.63 0.98
N LEU A 99 11.73 -3.47 1.09
CA LEU A 99 11.75 -2.67 2.32
C LEU A 99 11.20 -3.44 3.53
N VAL A 100 10.09 -4.18 3.35
CA VAL A 100 9.52 -5.01 4.43
C VAL A 100 10.51 -6.10 4.86
N ARG A 101 11.16 -6.79 3.92
CA ARG A 101 12.16 -7.83 4.21
C ARG A 101 13.33 -7.27 5.02
N ASP A 102 13.86 -6.12 4.63
CA ASP A 102 14.96 -5.47 5.34
C ASP A 102 14.55 -5.09 6.76
N ILE A 103 13.35 -4.49 6.91
CA ILE A 103 12.82 -4.08 8.21
C ILE A 103 12.64 -5.27 9.15
N VAL A 104 12.02 -6.37 8.68
CA VAL A 104 11.78 -7.53 9.56
C VAL A 104 13.07 -8.25 9.92
N ALA A 105 14.06 -8.29 9.02
CA ALA A 105 15.38 -8.82 9.30
C ALA A 105 16.09 -8.00 10.39
N GLU A 106 16.09 -6.67 10.29
CA GLU A 106 16.67 -5.78 11.29
C GLU A 106 15.98 -5.85 12.65
N LEU A 107 14.66 -6.03 12.67
CA LEU A 107 13.88 -6.14 13.90
C LEU A 107 13.90 -7.54 14.50
N GLY A 108 14.51 -8.54 13.83
CA GLY A 108 14.47 -9.94 14.25
C GLY A 108 13.05 -10.54 14.23
N ILE A 109 12.14 -9.97 13.45
CA ILE A 109 10.73 -10.38 13.39
C ILE A 109 10.57 -11.50 12.36
N ARG A 110 9.99 -12.63 12.80
CA ARG A 110 9.59 -13.73 11.90
C ARG A 110 8.07 -13.76 11.76
N ARG A 111 7.56 -13.30 10.61
CA ARG A 111 6.14 -13.31 10.25
C ARG A 111 5.96 -13.76 8.80
N LYS A 112 4.74 -14.21 8.47
CA LYS A 112 4.38 -14.54 7.07
C LYS A 112 4.23 -13.24 6.29
N LEU A 113 4.81 -13.20 5.09
CA LEU A 113 4.65 -12.11 4.12
C LEU A 113 3.99 -12.69 2.88
N ALA A 114 2.91 -12.05 2.42
CA ALA A 114 2.28 -12.30 1.14
C ALA A 114 2.22 -10.99 0.35
N PHE A 115 2.35 -11.09 -0.96
CA PHE A 115 2.23 -9.97 -1.88
C PHE A 115 1.49 -10.45 -3.13
N ILE A 116 0.69 -9.56 -3.71
CA ILE A 116 -0.17 -9.85 -4.84
C ILE A 116 0.16 -8.80 -5.92
N TYR A 117 0.37 -9.27 -7.14
CA TYR A 117 0.47 -8.40 -8.30
C TYR A 117 -0.90 -8.28 -8.96
N SER A 118 -1.23 -7.10 -9.48
CA SER A 118 -2.48 -6.81 -10.17
C SER A 118 -2.25 -6.12 -11.52
N ASP A 119 -1.05 -6.26 -12.08
CA ASP A 119 -0.67 -5.65 -13.35
C ASP A 119 -1.50 -6.15 -14.53
N ILE A 120 -1.86 -5.22 -15.41
CA ILE A 120 -2.47 -5.55 -16.70
C ILE A 120 -1.35 -5.62 -17.75
N PRO A 121 -1.24 -6.71 -18.53
CA PRO A 121 -0.26 -6.78 -19.60
C PRO A 121 -0.41 -5.61 -20.59
N ILE A 122 0.71 -4.93 -20.91
CA ILE A 122 0.68 -3.73 -21.77
C ILE A 122 0.04 -4.02 -23.13
N GLU A 123 0.23 -5.21 -23.68
CA GLU A 123 -0.38 -5.60 -24.96
C GLU A 123 -1.89 -5.77 -24.87
N ARG A 124 -2.42 -6.23 -23.72
CA ARG A 124 -3.87 -6.28 -23.46
C ARG A 124 -4.44 -4.86 -23.37
N ALA A 125 -3.75 -3.95 -22.68
CA ALA A 125 -4.15 -2.56 -22.56
C ALA A 125 -4.16 -1.86 -23.93
N LYS A 126 -3.09 -2.00 -24.73
CA LYS A 126 -3.03 -1.47 -26.11
C LYS A 126 -4.13 -2.04 -27.01
N ALA A 127 -4.43 -3.34 -26.88
CA ALA A 127 -5.51 -3.96 -27.64
C ALA A 127 -6.88 -3.39 -27.26
N ALA A 128 -7.13 -3.18 -25.96
CA ALA A 128 -8.38 -2.57 -25.45
C ALA A 128 -8.60 -1.17 -26.03
N VAL A 129 -7.55 -0.34 -26.06
CA VAL A 129 -7.61 1.01 -26.65
C VAL A 129 -7.92 0.94 -28.15
N ARG A 130 -7.21 0.09 -28.91
CA ARG A 130 -7.45 -0.07 -30.35
C ARG A 130 -8.85 -0.60 -30.67
N ALA A 131 -9.39 -1.46 -29.82
CA ALA A 131 -10.72 -2.04 -29.97
C ALA A 131 -11.86 -1.11 -29.49
N GLY A 132 -11.55 0.06 -28.92
CA GLY A 132 -12.56 0.96 -28.36
C GLY A 132 -13.23 0.45 -27.08
N GLU A 133 -12.61 -0.52 -26.39
CA GLU A 133 -13.11 -1.05 -25.10
C GLU A 133 -12.87 -0.09 -23.93
N ILE A 134 -11.88 0.81 -24.07
CA ILE A 134 -11.59 1.85 -23.08
C ILE A 134 -12.35 3.11 -23.48
N ILE A 135 -13.36 3.42 -22.68
CA ILE A 135 -14.09 4.69 -22.74
C ILE A 135 -13.47 5.66 -21.75
N ASP A 136 -13.17 6.87 -22.23
CA ASP A 136 -12.74 7.96 -21.36
C ASP A 136 -13.87 8.31 -20.40
N PHE A 137 -13.54 8.36 -19.11
CA PHE A 137 -14.48 8.65 -18.04
C PHE A 137 -15.11 10.05 -18.18
N GLU A 138 -14.40 11.01 -18.78
CA GLU A 138 -14.91 12.39 -18.94
C GLU A 138 -15.61 12.65 -20.28
N VAL A 139 -15.27 11.90 -21.34
CA VAL A 139 -15.83 12.14 -22.69
C VAL A 139 -17.12 11.36 -22.95
N ALA A 140 -17.35 10.24 -22.26
CA ALA A 140 -18.50 9.36 -22.50
C ALA A 140 -19.87 9.89 -21.97
N ARG A 141 -19.94 11.15 -21.49
CA ARG A 141 -21.16 11.79 -20.96
C ARG A 141 -21.63 13.04 -21.73
N ARG A 142 -21.20 13.25 -22.97
CA ARG A 142 -21.79 14.27 -23.86
C ARG A 142 -22.64 13.64 -24.95
#